data_AF-A0A3C0MZP7-F1
#
_entry.id   AF-A0A3C0MZP7-F1
#
_cell.length_a   1.000
_cell.length_b   1.000
_cell.length_c   1.000
_cell.angle_alpha   90.00
_cell.angle_beta   90.00
_cell.angle_gamma   90.00
#
_symmetry.space_group_name_H-M   'P 1'
#
loop_
_entity.id
_entity.type
_entity.pdbx_description
1 polymer ?
#
loop_
_entity_poly.entity_id
_entity_poly.type
_entity_poly.pdbx_seq_one_letter_code
_entity_poly.pdbx_strand_id
1 'polypeptide(L)'
;MKNSKGSILVMTTGFILVFTVFGLTSIYLSGSHSQIVENQVAGNKAFWLAEAGIQRAFSKLPDTRLNDADVLLAEGDYTVTTDFKYPGNDHRWVIDSIGHVGPVTRRIHVEVGSGIAQAFQTSGYLKSGSEDQIDPPGSYSEGPENFTFTFEGLFGNLNSSTPGVQVLTNPPNNPVVADGIIWVDGDLKISNTGWNYKGILIVNGSFEMTGGSFAGIVWINGSAKMIEGNPGVTGAVFVNDPDGGQTKIDSHSAWLAFDEEAIDNAYDYFSISLEPGIFRHIVKWAEV
;
A
#
# COMPACT_ATOMS: atom_id res chain seq x y z
N MET A 1 -6.56 85.57 24.73
CA MET A 1 -5.27 85.29 24.06
C MET A 1 -5.14 83.78 23.93
N LYS A 2 -5.12 83.23 22.70
CA LYS A 2 -4.98 81.78 22.47
C LYS A 2 -3.57 81.34 22.87
N ASN A 3 -3.48 80.38 23.79
CA ASN A 3 -2.21 79.89 24.33
C ASN A 3 -1.58 78.87 23.35
N SER A 4 -1.04 79.37 22.24
CA SER A 4 -0.51 78.57 21.13
C SER A 4 0.67 77.66 21.52
N LYS A 5 1.46 78.06 22.53
CA LYS A 5 2.62 77.29 23.01
C LYS A 5 2.21 76.00 23.73
N GLY A 6 1.13 76.04 24.52
CA GLY A 6 0.61 74.85 25.20
C GLY A 6 0.07 73.81 24.22
N SER A 7 -0.57 74.26 23.13
CA SER A 7 -1.11 73.37 22.10
C SER A 7 -0.02 72.57 21.39
N ILE A 8 1.15 73.18 21.14
CA ILE A 8 2.28 72.49 20.48
C ILE A 8 2.82 71.38 21.37
N LEU A 9 3.01 71.66 22.68
CA LEU A 9 3.51 70.65 23.63
C LEU A 9 2.58 69.43 23.71
N VAL A 10 1.27 69.66 23.76
CA VAL A 10 0.27 68.58 23.80
C VAL A 10 0.28 67.78 22.50
N MET A 11 0.41 68.45 21.35
CA MET A 11 0.45 67.78 20.04
C MET A 11 1.70 66.91 19.89
N THR A 12 2.88 67.42 20.27
CA THR A 12 4.14 66.66 20.24
C THR A 12 4.10 65.49 21.22
N THR A 13 3.58 65.68 22.43
CA THR A 13 3.45 64.61 23.42
C THR A 13 2.50 63.52 22.94
N GLY A 14 1.34 63.91 22.37
CA GLY A 14 0.39 62.97 21.78
C GLY A 14 1.00 62.19 20.62
N PHE A 15 1.78 62.85 19.76
CA PHE A 15 2.50 62.21 18.66
C PHE A 15 3.51 61.16 19.16
N ILE A 16 4.34 61.52 20.15
CA ILE A 16 5.31 60.58 20.75
C ILE A 16 4.60 59.36 21.36
N LEU A 17 3.47 59.58 22.06
CA LEU A 17 2.72 58.51 22.69
C LEU A 17 2.16 57.53 21.65
N VAL A 18 1.57 58.05 20.56
CA VAL A 18 1.06 57.22 19.46
C VAL A 18 2.19 56.39 18.84
N PHE A 19 3.35 56.99 18.55
CA PHE A 19 4.49 56.25 17.99
C PHE A 19 5.07 55.21 18.94
N THR A 20 5.03 55.46 20.25
CA THR A 20 5.49 54.49 21.25
C THR A 20 4.58 53.27 21.28
N VAL A 21 3.25 53.47 21.22
CA VAL A 21 2.28 52.37 21.14
C VAL A 21 2.47 51.55 19.87
N PHE A 22 2.67 52.21 18.72
CA PHE A 22 2.96 51.49 17.47
C PHE A 22 4.28 50.71 17.53
N GLY A 23 5.32 51.28 18.12
CA GLY A 23 6.61 50.61 18.32
C GLY A 23 6.49 49.34 19.16
N LEU A 24 5.81 49.42 20.31
CA LEU A 24 5.57 48.27 21.18
C LEU A 24 4.71 47.20 20.49
N THR A 25 3.68 47.62 19.77
CA THR A 25 2.80 46.69 19.02
C THR A 25 3.58 45.95 17.93
N SER A 26 4.46 46.65 17.20
CA SER A 26 5.30 46.04 16.16
C SER A 26 6.28 45.00 16.72
N ILE A 27 6.93 45.30 17.85
CA ILE A 27 7.84 44.37 18.55
C ILE A 27 7.08 43.12 19.00
N TYR A 28 5.88 43.29 19.57
CA TYR A 28 5.03 42.19 20.01
C TYR A 28 4.61 41.29 18.83
N LEU A 29 4.16 41.89 17.72
CA LEU A 29 3.78 41.14 16.51
C LEU A 29 4.97 40.38 15.92
N SER A 30 6.17 40.99 15.87
CA SER A 30 7.39 40.33 15.39
C SER A 30 7.77 39.13 16.25
N GLY A 31 7.63 39.22 17.57
CA GLY A 31 7.88 38.10 18.49
C GLY A 31 6.94 36.92 18.25
N SER A 32 5.64 37.19 18.07
CA SER A 32 4.64 36.15 17.80
C SER A 32 4.89 35.44 16.46
N HIS A 33 5.32 36.17 15.42
CA HIS A 33 5.61 35.56 14.12
C HIS A 33 6.85 34.66 14.17
N SER A 34 7.89 35.05 14.91
CA SER A 34 9.09 34.21 15.11
C SER A 34 8.72 32.88 15.77
N GLN A 35 7.92 32.92 16.84
CA GLN A 35 7.47 31.70 17.52
C GLN A 35 6.64 30.78 16.63
N ILE A 36 5.78 31.34 15.77
CA ILE A 36 5.00 30.55 14.81
C ILE A 36 5.93 29.86 13.80
N VAL A 37 6.90 30.58 13.24
CA VAL A 37 7.86 30.02 12.28
C VAL A 37 8.74 28.97 12.95
N GLU A 38 9.23 29.22 14.16
CA GLU A 38 10.02 28.25 14.94
C GLU A 38 9.22 26.97 15.22
N ASN A 39 7.96 27.10 15.62
CA ASN A 39 7.07 25.95 15.84
C ASN A 39 6.76 25.19 14.54
N GLN A 40 6.66 25.88 13.40
CA GLN A 40 6.51 25.23 12.10
C GLN A 40 7.77 24.45 11.71
N VAL A 41 8.95 25.05 11.87
CA VAL A 41 10.24 24.38 11.59
C VAL A 41 10.44 23.17 12.52
N ALA A 42 10.20 23.34 13.82
CA ALA A 42 10.25 22.24 14.80
C ALA A 42 9.23 21.14 14.48
N GLY A 43 8.02 21.53 14.06
CA GLY A 43 6.97 20.60 13.64
C GLY A 43 7.36 19.77 12.42
N ASN A 44 7.99 20.39 11.42
CA ASN A 44 8.48 19.66 10.25
C ASN A 44 9.62 18.71 10.64
N LYS A 45 10.58 19.16 11.47
CA LYS A 45 11.67 18.30 11.96
C LYS A 45 11.15 17.09 12.75
N ALA A 46 10.18 17.30 13.64
CA ALA A 46 9.53 16.22 14.39
C ALA A 46 8.83 15.22 13.47
N PHE A 47 8.21 15.68 12.37
CA PHE A 47 7.62 14.80 11.36
C PHE A 47 8.68 13.94 10.65
N TRP A 48 9.78 14.54 10.18
CA TRP A 48 10.88 13.80 9.54
C TRP A 48 11.52 12.77 10.47
N LEU A 49 11.63 13.09 11.77
CA LEU A 49 12.12 12.13 12.78
C LEU A 49 11.15 10.96 12.96
N ALA A 50 9.84 11.22 13.00
CA ALA A 50 8.83 10.16 13.02
C ALA A 50 8.93 9.27 11.78
N GLU A 51 9.10 9.86 10.59
CA GLU A 51 9.26 9.11 9.33
C GLU A 51 10.53 8.25 9.34
N ALA A 52 11.65 8.78 9.84
CA ALA A 52 12.88 8.00 9.99
C ALA A 52 12.68 6.79 10.92
N GLY A 53 11.88 6.93 11.99
CA GLY A 53 11.49 5.82 12.85
C GLY A 53 10.67 4.76 12.12
N ILE A 54 9.73 5.17 11.25
CA ILE A 54 8.98 4.25 10.38
C ILE A 54 9.92 3.49 9.43
N GLN A 55 10.84 4.19 8.75
CA GLN A 55 11.80 3.56 7.82
C GLN A 55 12.72 2.56 8.53
N ARG A 56 13.13 2.87 9.77
CA ARG A 56 13.89 1.94 10.61
C ARG A 56 13.05 0.74 11.05
N ALA A 57 11.77 0.93 11.34
CA ALA A 57 10.89 -0.19 11.65
C ALA A 57 10.76 -1.11 10.44
N PHE A 58 10.58 -0.55 9.25
CA PHE A 58 10.56 -1.31 8.02
C PHE A 58 11.83 -2.14 7.80
N SER A 59 13.02 -1.56 7.97
CA SER A 59 14.27 -2.32 7.77
C SER A 59 14.52 -3.47 8.75
N LYS A 60 13.71 -3.57 9.82
CA LYS A 60 13.81 -4.64 10.83
C LYS A 60 12.60 -5.58 10.84
N LEU A 61 11.55 -5.28 10.06
CA LEU A 61 10.43 -6.18 9.86
C LEU A 61 10.78 -7.24 8.80
N PRO A 62 10.33 -8.49 8.96
CA PRO A 62 9.44 -9.00 10.01
C PRO A 62 10.17 -9.47 11.29
N ASP A 63 11.50 -9.50 11.28
CA ASP A 63 12.31 -10.30 12.20
C ASP A 63 12.36 -9.81 13.66
N THR A 64 12.00 -8.56 13.95
CA THR A 64 12.11 -8.05 15.33
C THR A 64 10.99 -7.06 15.69
N ARG A 65 10.27 -7.36 16.77
CA ARG A 65 9.42 -6.37 17.46
C ARG A 65 10.32 -5.27 18.04
N LEU A 66 10.15 -4.05 17.53
CA LEU A 66 10.80 -2.87 18.08
C LEU A 66 9.95 -2.24 19.16
N ASN A 67 10.53 -2.19 20.35
CA ASN A 67 10.17 -1.27 21.41
C ASN A 67 11.44 -0.48 21.75
N ASP A 68 11.94 0.26 20.76
CA ASP A 68 13.13 1.09 20.94
C ASP A 68 12.70 2.39 21.65
N ALA A 69 13.22 2.60 22.86
CA ALA A 69 13.15 3.88 23.54
C ALA A 69 14.02 4.92 22.80
N ASP A 70 13.62 6.18 22.90
CA ASP A 70 14.10 7.37 22.19
C ASP A 70 15.50 7.26 21.55
N VAL A 71 15.52 7.24 20.22
CA VAL A 71 16.76 7.29 19.47
C VAL A 71 17.15 8.76 19.28
N LEU A 72 18.11 9.22 20.08
CA LEU A 72 18.55 10.60 20.05
C LEU A 72 19.28 10.93 18.73
N LEU A 73 18.80 11.95 18.02
CA LEU A 73 19.37 12.46 16.80
C LEU A 73 19.56 13.98 16.91
N ALA A 74 20.77 14.41 17.26
CA ALA A 74 21.24 15.81 17.29
C ALA A 74 20.28 16.84 17.94
N GLU A 75 19.25 17.28 17.22
CA GLU A 75 18.30 18.31 17.62
C GLU A 75 16.93 17.77 18.09
N GLY A 76 16.76 16.44 18.11
CA GLY A 76 15.53 15.79 18.54
C GLY A 76 15.71 14.29 18.75
N ASP A 77 14.60 13.58 18.90
CA ASP A 77 14.58 12.12 18.99
C ASP A 77 13.31 11.56 18.34
N TYR A 78 13.24 10.25 18.21
CA TYR A 78 11.99 9.55 17.93
C TYR A 78 11.87 8.28 18.76
N THR A 79 10.63 7.94 19.10
CA THR A 79 10.24 6.65 19.64
C THR A 79 9.53 5.86 18.56
N VAL A 80 9.85 4.58 18.38
CA VAL A 80 9.12 3.71 17.47
C VAL A 80 8.67 2.44 18.17
N THR A 81 7.38 2.15 18.05
CA THR A 81 6.75 0.95 18.58
C THR A 81 6.14 0.18 17.43
N THR A 82 6.49 -1.09 17.32
CA THR A 82 5.83 -2.03 16.42
C THR A 82 5.00 -3.00 17.25
N ASP A 83 3.73 -3.10 16.93
CA ASP A 83 2.86 -4.13 17.48
C ASP A 83 2.42 -5.08 16.36
N PHE A 84 2.24 -6.36 16.69
CA PHE A 84 1.65 -7.32 15.77
C PHE A 84 0.23 -7.57 16.22
N LYS A 85 -0.75 -7.18 15.40
CA LYS A 85 -2.16 -7.44 15.68
C LYS A 85 -2.61 -8.70 14.93
N TYR A 86 -3.24 -9.61 15.66
CA TYR A 86 -3.92 -10.80 15.14
C TYR A 86 -5.46 -10.70 15.26
N PRO A 87 -6.15 -9.78 14.58
CA PRO A 87 -7.60 -9.85 14.50
C PRO A 87 -8.01 -10.88 13.43
N GLY A 88 -7.95 -12.18 13.76
CA GLY A 88 -8.31 -13.27 12.84
C GLY A 88 -7.15 -13.72 11.93
N ASN A 89 -7.45 -14.06 10.67
CA ASN A 89 -6.47 -14.49 9.64
C ASN A 89 -5.69 -13.32 8.99
N ASP A 90 -5.83 -12.10 9.52
CA ASP A 90 -5.25 -10.90 8.94
C ASP A 90 -3.96 -10.55 9.71
N HIS A 91 -2.82 -10.86 9.10
CA HIS A 91 -1.50 -10.62 9.67
C HIS A 91 -1.10 -9.16 9.46
N ARG A 92 -1.38 -8.30 10.46
CA ARG A 92 -1.05 -6.87 10.42
C ARG A 92 -0.01 -6.48 11.45
N TRP A 93 1.06 -5.88 10.97
CA TRP A 93 1.96 -5.06 11.76
C TRP A 93 1.38 -3.66 11.88
N VAL A 94 1.43 -3.10 13.08
CA VAL A 94 1.10 -1.72 13.36
C VAL A 94 2.37 -1.04 13.82
N ILE A 95 2.79 -0.02 13.08
CA ILE A 95 3.98 0.76 13.37
C ILE A 95 3.51 2.15 13.79
N ASP A 96 3.87 2.52 15.00
CA ASP A 96 3.69 3.85 15.55
C ASP A 96 5.05 4.49 15.75
N SER A 97 5.28 5.64 15.14
CA SER A 97 6.50 6.41 15.32
C SER A 97 6.18 7.83 15.74
N ILE A 98 6.85 8.32 16.79
CA ILE A 98 6.65 9.65 17.35
C ILE A 98 7.99 10.37 17.34
N GLY A 99 8.09 11.49 16.64
CA GLY A 99 9.26 12.36 16.66
C GLY A 99 9.08 13.55 17.60
N HIS A 100 10.14 13.92 18.32
CA HIS A 100 10.17 15.01 19.28
C HIS A 100 11.26 16.03 18.92
N VAL A 101 10.90 17.32 18.95
CA VAL A 101 11.84 18.45 18.84
C VAL A 101 11.45 19.50 19.86
N GLY A 102 12.12 19.51 21.01
CA GLY A 102 11.74 20.34 22.15
C GLY A 102 10.32 20.01 22.63
N PRO A 103 9.39 20.99 22.73
CA PRO A 103 8.00 20.73 23.12
C PRO A 103 7.11 20.24 21.98
N VAL A 104 7.61 20.20 20.74
CA VAL A 104 6.80 19.85 19.57
C VAL A 104 6.92 18.36 19.28
N THR A 105 5.78 17.70 19.12
CA THR A 105 5.67 16.26 18.86
C THR A 105 4.85 15.98 17.61
N ARG A 106 5.26 15.02 16.79
CA ARG A 106 4.48 14.51 15.65
C ARG A 106 4.44 12.98 15.69
N ARG A 107 3.28 12.41 15.40
CA ARG A 107 3.07 10.96 15.34
C ARG A 107 2.71 10.55 13.92
N ILE A 108 3.30 9.45 13.46
CA ILE A 108 2.94 8.75 12.24
C ILE A 108 2.51 7.34 12.63
N HIS A 109 1.35 6.93 12.13
CA HIS A 109 0.75 5.61 12.35
C HIS A 109 0.63 4.89 11.02
N VAL A 110 1.19 3.69 10.93
CA VAL A 110 1.20 2.89 9.70
C VAL A 110 0.74 1.48 10.04
N GLU A 111 -0.25 0.98 9.31
CA GLU A 111 -0.61 -0.43 9.34
C GLU A 111 -0.06 -1.14 8.10
N VAL A 112 0.70 -2.20 8.32
CA VAL A 112 1.40 -2.99 7.31
C VAL A 112 0.87 -4.41 7.42
N GLY A 113 -0.07 -4.77 6.55
CA GLY A 113 -0.55 -6.15 6.43
C GLY A 113 0.34 -6.95 5.50
N SER A 114 0.59 -8.24 5.80
CA SER A 114 0.88 -9.18 4.71
C SER A 114 -0.39 -9.27 3.87
N GLY A 115 -0.23 -9.07 2.56
CA GLY A 115 -0.53 -10.13 1.62
C GLY A 115 -2.01 -10.50 1.61
N ILE A 116 -2.74 -9.90 0.67
CA ILE A 116 -3.89 -10.52 0.01
C ILE A 116 -4.77 -11.40 0.94
N ALA A 117 -5.75 -10.84 1.63
CA ALA A 117 -6.58 -11.61 2.56
C ALA A 117 -7.69 -12.46 1.88
N GLN A 118 -7.66 -12.60 0.54
CA GLN A 118 -8.75 -13.16 -0.25
C GLN A 118 -8.23 -13.98 -1.43
N ALA A 119 -8.85 -15.13 -1.69
CA ALA A 119 -8.51 -15.98 -2.84
C ALA A 119 -8.83 -15.29 -4.19
N PHE A 120 -9.81 -14.39 -4.21
CA PHE A 120 -10.33 -13.77 -5.41
C PHE A 120 -10.67 -12.30 -5.19
N GLN A 121 -10.26 -11.45 -6.14
CA GLN A 121 -10.76 -10.08 -6.24
C GLN A 121 -10.97 -9.72 -7.70
N THR A 122 -12.08 -9.04 -8.00
CA THR A 122 -12.34 -8.48 -9.33
C THR A 122 -12.81 -7.03 -9.26
N SER A 123 -12.54 -6.26 -10.32
CA SER A 123 -13.17 -4.96 -10.56
C SER A 123 -14.48 -5.03 -11.37
N GLY A 124 -14.83 -6.21 -11.90
CA GLY A 124 -16.00 -6.46 -12.75
C GLY A 124 -17.13 -7.26 -12.08
N TYR A 125 -18.18 -7.56 -12.85
CA TYR A 125 -19.32 -8.36 -12.37
C TYR A 125 -18.94 -9.84 -12.27
N LEU A 126 -19.03 -10.42 -11.07
CA LEU A 126 -18.96 -11.87 -10.88
C LEU A 126 -20.31 -12.50 -11.17
N LYS A 127 -20.35 -13.42 -12.13
CA LYS A 127 -21.49 -14.32 -12.29
C LYS A 127 -21.13 -15.69 -11.70
N SER A 128 -21.49 -15.91 -10.44
CA SER A 128 -21.47 -17.23 -9.82
C SER A 128 -22.50 -18.13 -10.50
N GLY A 129 -22.12 -19.38 -10.80
CA GLY A 129 -22.84 -20.29 -11.69
C GLY A 129 -24.18 -20.83 -11.18
N SER A 130 -24.60 -20.54 -9.94
CA SER A 130 -25.85 -21.07 -9.39
C SER A 130 -26.76 -19.97 -8.84
N GLU A 131 -27.89 -19.76 -9.52
CA GLU A 131 -29.00 -18.92 -9.06
C GLU A 131 -29.77 -19.58 -7.88
N ASP A 132 -29.40 -20.80 -7.48
CA ASP A 132 -29.97 -21.54 -6.35
C ASP A 132 -28.88 -22.27 -5.53
N GLN A 133 -28.82 -21.95 -4.23
CA GLN A 133 -28.28 -22.73 -3.10
C GLN A 133 -26.78 -22.91 -2.82
N ILE A 134 -26.44 -22.40 -1.62
CA ILE A 134 -25.53 -22.90 -0.55
C ILE A 134 -24.03 -22.85 -0.84
N ASP A 135 -23.41 -21.83 -0.23
CA ASP A 135 -21.97 -21.65 -0.03
C ASP A 135 -21.23 -22.97 0.30
N PRO A 136 -20.25 -23.38 -0.52
CA PRO A 136 -19.18 -24.26 -0.04
C PRO A 136 -18.31 -23.49 0.98
N PRO A 137 -17.57 -24.18 1.86
CA PRO A 137 -16.68 -23.54 2.83
C PRO A 137 -15.45 -22.96 2.10
N GLY A 138 -15.64 -21.81 1.47
CA GLY A 138 -14.63 -20.99 0.83
C GLY A 138 -15.18 -19.58 0.86
N SER A 139 -14.61 -18.74 1.72
CA SER A 139 -15.06 -17.36 1.92
C SER A 139 -14.85 -16.53 0.66
N TYR A 140 -15.87 -16.45 -0.19
CA TYR A 140 -16.01 -15.38 -1.18
C TYR A 140 -16.37 -14.11 -0.41
N SER A 141 -15.37 -13.45 0.17
CA SER A 141 -15.58 -12.10 0.69
C SER A 141 -15.32 -11.15 -0.46
N GLU A 142 -16.33 -10.43 -0.91
CA GLU A 142 -16.06 -9.13 -1.54
C GLU A 142 -15.29 -8.31 -0.49
N GLY A 143 -14.12 -7.78 -0.86
CA GLY A 143 -13.34 -6.92 0.02
C GLY A 143 -14.16 -5.74 0.51
N PRO A 144 -13.75 -5.09 1.62
CA PRO A 144 -14.37 -3.83 2.03
C PRO A 144 -14.40 -2.89 0.82
N GLU A 145 -15.54 -2.24 0.57
CA GLU A 145 -15.91 -1.51 -0.66
C GLU A 145 -14.94 -0.41 -1.13
N ASN A 146 -13.79 -0.24 -0.48
CA ASN A 146 -12.80 0.81 -0.76
C ASN A 146 -11.36 0.30 -0.89
N PHE A 147 -11.11 -1.01 -0.99
CA PHE A 147 -9.74 -1.53 -1.16
C PHE A 147 -9.51 -2.18 -2.51
N THR A 148 -9.18 -1.35 -3.51
CA THR A 148 -8.70 -1.80 -4.82
C THR A 148 -7.18 -1.99 -4.75
N PHE A 149 -6.70 -3.22 -4.92
CA PHE A 149 -5.27 -3.44 -5.14
C PHE A 149 -4.91 -2.95 -6.54
N THR A 150 -3.84 -2.18 -6.66
CA THR A 150 -3.26 -1.81 -7.95
C THR A 150 -2.11 -2.76 -8.29
N PHE A 151 -1.87 -2.98 -9.57
CA PHE A 151 -0.74 -3.80 -10.03
C PHE A 151 0.57 -3.27 -9.45
N GLU A 152 0.78 -1.95 -9.50
CA GLU A 152 1.95 -1.28 -8.95
C GLU A 152 2.03 -1.39 -7.42
N GLY A 153 0.89 -1.53 -6.75
CA GLY A 153 0.83 -1.75 -5.30
C GLY A 153 1.34 -3.13 -4.90
N LEU A 154 0.99 -4.16 -5.67
CA LEU A 154 1.37 -5.56 -5.41
C LEU A 154 2.75 -5.92 -5.97
N PHE A 155 3.08 -5.42 -7.16
CA PHE A 155 4.26 -5.84 -7.92
C PHE A 155 5.24 -4.69 -8.23
N GLY A 156 5.02 -3.49 -7.68
CA GLY A 156 5.94 -2.37 -7.87
C GLY A 156 6.13 -2.01 -9.35
N ASN A 157 7.37 -2.12 -9.83
CA ASN A 157 7.77 -1.78 -11.21
C ASN A 157 7.90 -3.01 -12.12
N LEU A 158 7.35 -4.17 -11.72
CA LEU A 158 7.41 -5.39 -12.54
C LEU A 158 6.81 -5.13 -13.93
N ASN A 159 7.53 -5.50 -14.97
CA ASN A 159 7.04 -5.42 -16.34
C ASN A 159 7.62 -6.55 -17.19
N SER A 160 7.17 -6.67 -18.44
CA SER A 160 7.66 -7.69 -19.37
C SER A 160 9.17 -7.62 -19.67
N SER A 161 9.84 -6.50 -19.38
CA SER A 161 11.29 -6.34 -19.56
C SER A 161 12.10 -6.64 -18.28
N THR A 162 11.45 -6.96 -17.17
CA THR A 162 12.15 -7.30 -15.91
C THR A 162 12.96 -8.60 -16.08
N PRO A 163 14.25 -8.64 -15.68
CA PRO A 163 15.07 -9.85 -15.80
C PRO A 163 14.45 -11.06 -15.09
N GLY A 164 14.43 -12.22 -15.73
CA GLY A 164 13.84 -13.44 -15.14
C GLY A 164 12.33 -13.60 -15.36
N VAL A 165 11.66 -12.60 -15.96
CA VAL A 165 10.28 -12.74 -16.43
C VAL A 165 10.23 -13.52 -17.74
N GLN A 166 9.38 -14.54 -17.80
CA GLN A 166 9.08 -15.30 -19.02
C GLN A 166 7.96 -14.62 -19.79
N VAL A 167 8.28 -13.98 -20.92
CA VAL A 167 7.28 -13.27 -21.73
C VAL A 167 6.73 -14.18 -22.82
N LEU A 168 5.40 -14.28 -22.90
CA LEU A 168 4.67 -14.99 -23.94
C LEU A 168 3.76 -14.01 -24.68
N THR A 169 3.85 -13.94 -26.01
CA THR A 169 2.95 -13.11 -26.83
C THR A 169 1.95 -14.01 -27.55
N ASN A 170 0.65 -13.86 -27.24
CA ASN A 170 -0.44 -14.72 -27.75
C ASN A 170 -0.07 -16.21 -27.80
N PRO A 171 0.29 -16.82 -26.65
CA PRO A 171 0.75 -18.19 -26.61
C PRO A 171 -0.30 -19.17 -27.15
N PRO A 172 0.13 -20.33 -27.68
CA PRO A 172 -0.80 -21.41 -28.00
C PRO A 172 -1.46 -21.96 -26.73
N ASN A 173 -2.53 -22.73 -26.89
CA ASN A 173 -3.19 -23.42 -25.78
C ASN A 173 -2.21 -24.36 -25.04
N ASN A 174 -2.12 -24.23 -23.71
CA ASN A 174 -1.17 -24.93 -22.83
C ASN A 174 0.30 -24.66 -23.17
N PRO A 175 0.78 -23.41 -23.08
CA PRO A 175 2.19 -23.12 -23.31
C PRO A 175 3.06 -23.85 -22.28
N VAL A 176 4.22 -24.33 -22.73
CA VAL A 176 5.25 -24.87 -21.85
C VAL A 176 6.02 -23.70 -21.25
N VAL A 177 6.00 -23.61 -19.94
CA VAL A 177 6.65 -22.55 -19.16
C VAL A 177 7.50 -23.19 -18.08
N ALA A 178 8.35 -22.42 -17.42
CA ALA A 178 8.95 -22.80 -16.15
C ALA A 178 8.22 -22.10 -15.00
N ASP A 179 8.39 -22.62 -13.79
CA ASP A 179 7.97 -21.91 -12.58
C ASP A 179 8.65 -20.54 -12.48
N GLY A 180 7.94 -19.57 -11.92
CA GLY A 180 8.44 -18.20 -11.72
C GLY A 180 7.47 -17.13 -12.19
N ILE A 181 8.00 -16.03 -12.70
CA ILE A 181 7.18 -14.92 -13.19
C ILE A 181 6.90 -15.12 -14.68
N ILE A 182 5.63 -15.27 -15.03
CA ILE A 182 5.15 -15.45 -16.39
C ILE A 182 4.32 -14.23 -16.76
N TRP A 183 4.71 -13.56 -17.85
CA TRP A 183 3.99 -12.42 -18.40
C TRP A 183 3.42 -12.77 -19.77
N VAL A 184 2.10 -12.80 -19.87
CA VAL A 184 1.39 -13.03 -21.13
C VAL A 184 0.91 -11.70 -21.69
N ASP A 185 1.38 -11.35 -22.87
CA ASP A 185 0.89 -10.25 -23.70
C ASP A 185 -0.11 -10.81 -24.72
N GLY A 186 -1.40 -10.75 -24.38
CA GLY A 186 -2.50 -11.38 -25.12
C GLY A 186 -3.26 -12.42 -24.31
N ASP A 187 -4.05 -13.24 -25.02
CA ASP A 187 -4.93 -14.22 -24.39
C ASP A 187 -4.17 -15.48 -23.97
N LEU A 188 -4.52 -16.04 -22.81
CA LEU A 188 -3.99 -17.30 -22.31
C LEU A 188 -5.12 -18.33 -22.17
N LYS A 189 -4.92 -19.49 -22.79
CA LYS A 189 -5.81 -20.64 -22.66
C LYS A 189 -5.07 -21.85 -22.11
N ILE A 190 -5.60 -22.44 -21.04
CA ILE A 190 -5.12 -23.67 -20.44
C ILE A 190 -6.28 -24.68 -20.40
N SER A 191 -6.13 -25.80 -21.09
CA SER A 191 -7.15 -26.86 -21.15
C SER A 191 -6.64 -28.23 -20.71
N ASN A 192 -5.34 -28.37 -20.43
CA ASN A 192 -4.69 -29.62 -20.09
C ASN A 192 -4.58 -29.77 -18.57
N THR A 193 -5.01 -30.92 -18.03
CA THR A 193 -4.89 -31.26 -16.60
C THR A 193 -3.45 -31.42 -16.11
N GLY A 194 -2.50 -31.64 -17.02
CA GLY A 194 -1.07 -31.71 -16.70
C GLY A 194 -0.36 -30.35 -16.63
N TRP A 195 -1.05 -29.24 -16.89
CA TRP A 195 -0.47 -27.90 -16.76
C TRP A 195 -0.43 -27.52 -15.28
N ASN A 196 0.69 -27.76 -14.61
CA ASN A 196 0.87 -27.53 -13.18
C ASN A 196 2.12 -26.70 -12.92
N TYR A 197 1.94 -25.42 -12.60
CA TYR A 197 3.03 -24.47 -12.40
C TYR A 197 2.82 -23.61 -11.16
N LYS A 198 3.90 -22.99 -10.72
CA LYS A 198 3.87 -22.06 -9.58
C LYS A 198 4.58 -20.75 -9.86
N GLY A 199 4.16 -19.70 -9.15
CA GLY A 199 4.79 -18.39 -9.17
C GLY A 199 3.80 -17.25 -9.40
N ILE A 200 4.17 -16.30 -10.24
CA ILE A 200 3.36 -15.11 -10.55
C ILE A 200 2.96 -15.18 -12.03
N LEU A 201 1.66 -15.24 -12.30
CA LEU A 201 1.11 -15.24 -13.65
C LEU A 201 0.42 -13.91 -13.93
N ILE A 202 0.90 -13.17 -14.91
CA ILE A 202 0.31 -11.90 -15.36
C ILE A 202 -0.22 -12.10 -16.77
N VAL A 203 -1.51 -11.79 -16.98
CA VAL A 203 -2.17 -11.94 -18.28
C VAL A 203 -2.74 -10.58 -18.71
N ASN A 204 -2.13 -9.96 -19.71
CA ASN A 204 -2.66 -8.76 -20.37
C ASN A 204 -3.60 -9.16 -21.52
N GLY A 205 -4.74 -9.72 -21.16
CA GLY A 205 -5.72 -10.27 -22.07
C GLY A 205 -6.72 -11.15 -21.35
N SER A 206 -7.45 -11.98 -22.10
CA SER A 206 -8.41 -12.91 -21.53
C SER A 206 -7.72 -14.19 -21.05
N PHE A 207 -8.11 -14.66 -19.87
CA PHE A 207 -7.63 -15.90 -19.27
C PHE A 207 -8.75 -16.94 -19.26
N GLU A 208 -8.55 -18.05 -19.97
CA GLU A 208 -9.46 -19.20 -19.95
C GLU A 208 -8.73 -20.44 -19.42
N MET A 209 -9.18 -20.98 -18.29
CA MET A 209 -8.64 -22.19 -17.69
C MET A 209 -9.75 -23.23 -17.57
N THR A 210 -9.64 -24.33 -18.32
CA THR A 210 -10.54 -25.48 -18.23
C THR A 210 -9.86 -26.75 -17.75
N GLY A 211 -8.62 -26.64 -17.25
CA GLY A 211 -7.87 -27.74 -16.67
C GLY A 211 -6.53 -27.25 -16.14
N GLY A 212 -5.84 -28.12 -15.41
CA GLY A 212 -4.53 -27.84 -14.82
C GLY A 212 -4.62 -27.21 -13.43
N SER A 213 -3.49 -26.81 -12.89
CA SER A 213 -3.38 -26.11 -11.61
C SER A 213 -2.32 -25.02 -11.64
N PHE A 214 -2.55 -23.93 -10.92
CA PHE A 214 -1.54 -22.90 -10.68
C PHE A 214 -1.44 -22.59 -9.19
N ALA A 215 -0.23 -22.57 -8.64
CA ALA A 215 0.01 -22.20 -7.24
C ALA A 215 0.75 -20.86 -7.16
N GLY A 216 0.11 -19.83 -6.59
CA GLY A 216 0.71 -18.51 -6.39
C GLY A 216 -0.25 -17.36 -6.70
N ILE A 217 0.24 -16.33 -7.39
CA ILE A 217 -0.53 -15.11 -7.67
C ILE A 217 -0.85 -15.03 -9.15
N VAL A 218 -2.13 -14.89 -9.49
CA VAL A 218 -2.62 -14.68 -10.85
C VAL A 218 -3.18 -13.26 -10.95
N TRP A 219 -2.65 -12.46 -11.87
CA TRP A 219 -3.14 -11.12 -12.19
C TRP A 219 -3.62 -11.08 -13.64
N ILE A 220 -4.89 -10.79 -13.86
CA ILE A 220 -5.52 -10.78 -15.17
C ILE A 220 -6.00 -9.37 -15.45
N ASN A 221 -5.51 -8.76 -16.52
CA ASN A 221 -5.97 -7.48 -17.05
C ASN A 221 -6.82 -7.74 -18.29
N GLY A 222 -8.06 -8.18 -18.05
CA GLY A 222 -9.03 -8.66 -19.02
C GLY A 222 -10.09 -9.53 -18.35
N SER A 223 -10.75 -10.37 -19.14
CA SER A 223 -11.79 -11.28 -18.62
C SER A 223 -11.20 -12.62 -18.15
N ALA A 224 -11.72 -13.18 -17.06
CA ALA A 224 -11.33 -14.49 -16.56
C ALA A 224 -12.47 -15.51 -16.69
N LYS A 225 -12.16 -16.71 -17.17
CA LYS A 225 -13.13 -17.79 -17.37
C LYS A 225 -12.59 -19.14 -16.88
N MET A 226 -13.19 -19.65 -15.80
CA MET A 226 -12.86 -20.92 -15.16
C MET A 226 -14.15 -21.69 -14.91
N ILE A 227 -14.67 -22.39 -15.92
CA ILE A 227 -16.05 -22.91 -15.89
C ILE A 227 -16.19 -24.44 -16.07
N GLU A 228 -15.18 -25.14 -16.57
CA GLU A 228 -15.29 -26.58 -16.88
C GLU A 228 -13.93 -27.27 -16.69
N GLY A 229 -13.92 -28.58 -16.38
CA GLY A 229 -12.72 -29.43 -16.48
C GLY A 229 -11.72 -29.39 -15.30
N ASN A 230 -12.17 -29.01 -14.10
CA ASN A 230 -11.38 -29.02 -12.88
C ASN A 230 -10.13 -28.11 -12.87
N PRO A 231 -10.20 -26.85 -13.36
CA PRO A 231 -9.10 -25.91 -13.22
C PRO A 231 -8.89 -25.55 -11.74
N GLY A 232 -7.63 -25.55 -11.29
CA GLY A 232 -7.27 -25.24 -9.92
C GLY A 232 -6.38 -24.00 -9.82
N VAL A 233 -6.66 -23.09 -8.90
CA VAL A 233 -5.71 -22.07 -8.46
C VAL A 233 -5.63 -22.05 -6.95
N THR A 234 -4.41 -22.18 -6.43
CA THR A 234 -4.10 -22.16 -5.00
C THR A 234 -3.24 -20.92 -4.72
N GLY A 235 -3.76 -19.96 -3.95
CA GLY A 235 -3.14 -18.66 -3.71
C GLY A 235 -4.13 -17.52 -3.94
N ALA A 236 -3.82 -16.59 -4.84
CA ALA A 236 -4.62 -15.40 -5.08
C ALA A 236 -4.85 -15.12 -6.56
N VAL A 237 -6.08 -14.72 -6.91
CA VAL A 237 -6.46 -14.30 -8.27
C VAL A 237 -7.03 -12.89 -8.23
N PHE A 238 -6.43 -12.00 -9.03
CA PHE A 238 -6.87 -10.64 -9.27
C PHE A 238 -7.33 -10.52 -10.72
N VAL A 239 -8.53 -9.98 -10.91
CA VAL A 239 -9.08 -9.72 -12.24
C VAL A 239 -9.43 -8.26 -12.37
N ASN A 240 -8.71 -7.54 -13.22
CA ASN A 240 -9.08 -6.21 -13.66
C ASN A 240 -9.77 -6.32 -15.03
N ASP A 241 -11.09 -6.20 -15.06
CA ASP A 241 -11.90 -6.32 -16.29
C ASP A 241 -12.42 -4.93 -16.71
N PRO A 242 -11.60 -4.11 -17.40
CA PRO A 242 -11.99 -2.74 -17.74
C PRO A 242 -13.16 -2.66 -18.73
N ASP A 243 -13.38 -3.71 -19.51
CA ASP A 243 -14.40 -3.76 -20.55
C ASP A 243 -15.76 -4.24 -20.01
N GLY A 244 -15.85 -4.57 -18.72
CA GLY A 244 -17.06 -5.11 -18.12
C GLY A 244 -17.44 -6.48 -18.70
N GLY A 245 -16.45 -7.25 -19.13
CA GLY A 245 -16.61 -8.64 -19.51
C GLY A 245 -17.26 -9.44 -18.38
N GLN A 246 -17.94 -10.52 -18.74
CA GLN A 246 -18.45 -11.45 -17.73
C GLN A 246 -17.29 -12.34 -17.29
N THR A 247 -16.56 -11.91 -16.27
CA THR A 247 -15.70 -12.82 -15.51
C THR A 247 -16.58 -13.93 -14.91
N LYS A 248 -16.28 -15.17 -15.27
CA LYS A 248 -17.06 -16.35 -14.90
C LYS A 248 -16.17 -17.38 -14.24
N ILE A 249 -16.42 -17.62 -12.97
CA ILE A 249 -15.80 -18.70 -12.22
C ILE A 249 -16.94 -19.57 -11.72
N ASP A 250 -16.99 -20.81 -12.20
CA ASP A 250 -17.97 -21.80 -11.74
C ASP A 250 -17.38 -22.54 -10.54
N SER A 251 -17.98 -22.32 -9.37
CA SER A 251 -17.55 -22.92 -8.10
C SER A 251 -17.72 -24.44 -8.04
N HIS A 252 -18.50 -25.05 -8.96
CA HIS A 252 -18.68 -26.51 -8.99
C HIS A 252 -17.55 -27.25 -9.72
N SER A 253 -16.87 -26.56 -10.62
CA SER A 253 -15.89 -27.16 -11.51
C SER A 253 -14.52 -26.53 -11.37
N ALA A 254 -14.39 -25.31 -10.85
CA ALA A 254 -13.11 -24.68 -10.58
C ALA A 254 -12.77 -24.74 -9.08
N TRP A 255 -11.55 -25.11 -8.75
CA TRP A 255 -11.04 -25.06 -7.39
C TRP A 255 -10.22 -23.79 -7.20
N LEU A 256 -10.72 -22.88 -6.36
CA LEU A 256 -9.99 -21.69 -5.94
C LEU A 256 -9.80 -21.75 -4.43
N ALA A 257 -8.55 -21.87 -3.99
CA ALA A 257 -8.23 -21.94 -2.57
C ALA A 257 -7.21 -20.85 -2.21
N PHE A 258 -7.52 -20.05 -1.19
CA PHE A 258 -6.53 -19.17 -0.61
C PHE A 258 -5.42 -19.99 0.05
N ASP A 259 -4.17 -19.68 -0.26
CA ASP A 259 -3.00 -20.36 0.31
C ASP A 259 -1.86 -19.35 0.47
N GLU A 260 -1.58 -19.02 1.74
CA GLU A 260 -0.52 -18.07 2.13
C GLU A 260 0.87 -18.61 1.74
N GLU A 261 1.12 -19.92 1.88
CA GLU A 261 2.39 -20.53 1.51
C GLU A 261 2.60 -20.46 -0.02
N ALA A 262 1.56 -20.65 -0.82
CA ALA A 262 1.65 -20.48 -2.27
C ALA A 262 1.96 -19.03 -2.68
N ILE A 263 1.38 -18.05 -1.98
CA ILE A 263 1.60 -16.62 -2.23
C ILE A 263 3.03 -16.21 -1.82
N ASP A 264 3.49 -16.64 -0.64
CA ASP A 264 4.85 -16.37 -0.17
C ASP A 264 5.90 -16.98 -1.11
N ASN A 265 5.70 -18.25 -1.52
CA ASN A 265 6.53 -18.90 -2.53
C ASN A 265 6.51 -18.16 -3.88
N ALA A 266 5.40 -17.53 -4.25
CA ALA A 266 5.32 -16.72 -5.46
C ALA A 266 6.21 -15.46 -5.37
N TYR A 267 6.26 -14.82 -4.20
CA TYR A 267 7.12 -13.67 -3.94
C TYR A 267 8.61 -14.01 -3.89
N ASP A 268 8.99 -15.24 -3.53
CA ASP A 268 10.39 -15.68 -3.62
C ASP A 268 10.94 -15.57 -5.05
N TYR A 269 10.12 -15.82 -6.08
CA TYR A 269 10.50 -15.62 -7.47
C TYR A 269 10.73 -14.15 -7.83
N PHE A 270 10.04 -13.24 -7.15
CA PHE A 270 10.22 -11.79 -7.27
C PHE A 270 11.58 -11.35 -6.71
N SER A 271 11.95 -11.91 -5.56
CA SER A 271 13.22 -11.65 -4.86
C SER A 271 14.45 -12.12 -5.64
N ILE A 272 14.31 -13.15 -6.47
CA ILE A 272 15.38 -13.71 -7.32
C ILE A 272 15.53 -12.93 -8.64
N SER A 273 14.46 -12.28 -9.09
CA SER A 273 14.36 -11.59 -10.39
C SER A 273 14.85 -10.14 -10.35
N LEU A 274 14.74 -9.47 -9.20
CA LEU A 274 15.25 -8.12 -9.00
C LEU A 274 16.66 -8.18 -8.40
N GLU A 275 17.58 -7.35 -8.91
CA GLU A 275 18.90 -7.17 -8.27
C GLU A 275 18.72 -6.92 -6.75
N PRO A 276 19.61 -7.46 -5.90
CA PRO A 276 19.50 -7.36 -4.46
C PRO A 276 19.50 -5.88 -4.03
N GLY A 277 18.33 -5.31 -3.80
CA GLY A 277 18.19 -3.88 -3.51
C GLY A 277 16.78 -3.29 -3.61
N ILE A 278 15.81 -3.98 -4.22
CA ILE A 278 14.42 -3.50 -4.33
C ILE A 278 13.48 -4.43 -3.56
N PHE A 279 13.60 -4.44 -2.23
CA PHE A 279 12.51 -4.93 -1.38
C PHE A 279 11.46 -3.82 -1.25
N ARG A 280 10.19 -4.13 -1.51
CA ARG A 280 9.09 -3.17 -1.31
C ARG A 280 8.23 -3.60 -0.13
N HIS A 281 8.16 -2.73 0.87
CA HIS A 281 7.12 -2.75 1.90
C HIS A 281 5.83 -2.16 1.32
N ILE A 282 4.71 -2.86 1.51
CA ILE A 282 3.37 -2.31 1.26
C ILE A 282 3.07 -1.33 2.41
N VAL A 283 3.24 -0.03 2.16
CA VAL A 283 2.94 1.03 3.14
C VAL A 283 1.54 1.57 2.84
N LYS A 284 0.57 1.32 3.73
CA LYS A 284 -0.69 2.06 3.74
C LYS A 284 -0.49 3.37 4.49
N TRP A 285 -0.79 4.48 3.84
CA TRP A 285 -0.90 5.78 4.48
C TRP A 285 -2.37 6.03 4.83
N ALA A 286 -2.66 6.17 6.12
CA ALA A 286 -3.91 6.75 6.58
C ALA A 286 -3.57 8.13 7.18
N GLU A 287 -4.04 9.20 6.53
CA GLU A 287 -4.08 10.51 7.18
C GLU A 287 -5.20 10.49 8.22
N VAL A 288 -4.86 10.79 9.48
CA VAL A 288 -5.80 11.10 10.58
C VAL A 288 -5.66 12.57 10.93
#